data_AF-A0A6C0I200-F1
#
_entry.id   AF-A0A6C0I200-F1
#
_cell.length_a   1.000
_cell.length_b   1.000
_cell.length_c   1.000
_cell.angle_alpha   90.00
_cell.angle_beta   90.00
_cell.angle_gamma   90.00
#
_symmetry.space_group_name_H-M   'P 1'
#
loop_
_entity.id
_entity.type
_entity.pdbx_description
1 polymer ?
#
loop_
_entity_poly.entity_id
_entity_poly.type
_entity_poly.pdbx_seq_one_letter_code
_entity_poly.pdbx_strand_id
1 'polypeptide(L)'
;MNKIVSFLVSKEYSNSKLDDIISKSDISINESIINYGVLIYECANTLEGAKLQDASKLLHLEENIILKNDCKRLQDQIQVLNNSISALTNEKHNDITSFIERGKQIIKEEYQIISNIQLENNKKLEIDLQKAQLQIQELTNKLISNNGISSDKIDSGINQLNQKFTSYFDKIFSNNTAKGDYGEDFVQNYLIDKFSGSLIIDTHKETAKGDILFEFNKLKMLIEIKNVQTVKPTEIEKFYRDIEMQKDSINSALFISLNDTNIMQGKKNIHFEIKYNIPIFMITNAFNQPENIRLSIIIIEYLIKHQFIFDQMGDVSIPDNSSQLQLLITAINEIYDYVQMQKNTLDCDNTLIQKLQENLKKRENQIINIDIIINNIFKQYPQLHISNKKESEKSENEIQKSAHMKSIIDKILKYLTENNIIKFNYSNINNKFLKQISISDNDIRNAKGIKQIQKEFQLCYKLTI
;
A
#
# COMPACT_ATOMS: atom_id res chain seq x y z
N MET A 1 56.23 -10.49 67.58
CA MET A 1 54.84 -10.62 68.08
C MET A 1 54.57 -12.10 68.26
N ASN A 2 54.51 -12.59 69.51
CA ASN A 2 54.19 -13.99 69.79
C ASN A 2 52.69 -14.19 69.57
N LYS A 3 52.31 -14.98 68.55
CA LYS A 3 50.93 -15.42 68.36
C LYS A 3 50.61 -16.43 69.46
N ILE A 4 49.74 -16.04 70.40
CA ILE A 4 49.14 -16.98 71.33
C ILE A 4 48.13 -17.80 70.52
N VAL A 5 48.40 -19.08 70.33
CA VAL A 5 47.48 -20.04 69.71
C VAL A 5 46.67 -20.65 70.85
N SER A 6 45.38 -20.31 70.94
CA SER A 6 44.46 -20.94 71.88
C SER A 6 43.82 -22.18 71.24
N PHE A 7 43.97 -23.35 71.86
CA PHE A 7 43.34 -24.59 71.42
C PHE A 7 42.01 -24.81 72.13
N LEU A 8 40.94 -25.08 71.39
CA LEU A 8 39.68 -25.59 71.92
C LEU A 8 39.77 -27.11 71.96
N VAL A 9 40.22 -27.66 73.09
CA VAL A 9 40.16 -29.09 73.34
C VAL A 9 38.75 -29.40 73.84
N SER A 10 38.11 -30.42 73.24
CA SER A 10 36.86 -30.97 73.78
C SER A 10 37.03 -31.24 75.28
N LYS A 11 36.12 -30.71 76.11
CA LYS A 11 36.14 -30.89 77.58
C LYS A 11 36.10 -32.37 78.02
N GLU A 12 35.83 -33.29 77.09
CA GLU A 12 35.63 -34.71 77.37
C GLU A 12 36.81 -35.60 76.93
N TYR A 13 37.89 -35.02 76.36
CA TYR A 13 39.04 -35.82 75.94
C TYR A 13 39.96 -36.15 77.13
N SER A 14 39.73 -37.30 77.76
CA SER A 14 40.60 -37.88 78.79
C SER A 14 41.52 -38.93 78.16
N ASN A 15 42.84 -38.74 78.28
CA ASN A 15 43.81 -39.76 77.93
C ASN A 15 44.65 -40.06 79.17
N SER A 16 44.20 -41.04 79.95
CA SER A 16 44.78 -41.40 81.24
C SER A 16 46.28 -41.68 81.19
N LYS A 17 46.81 -42.17 80.06
CA LYS A 17 48.26 -42.39 79.87
C LYS A 17 49.03 -41.08 79.66
N LEU A 18 48.42 -40.11 78.99
CA LEU A 18 49.01 -38.78 78.80
C LEU A 18 48.98 -37.98 80.10
N ASP A 19 47.88 -38.07 80.85
CA ASP A 19 47.72 -37.43 82.16
C ASP A 19 48.76 -37.97 83.17
N ASP A 20 49.04 -39.27 83.14
CA ASP A 20 50.11 -39.91 83.93
C ASP A 20 51.52 -39.46 83.57
N ILE A 21 51.75 -39.06 82.31
CA ILE A 21 53.06 -38.56 81.86
C ILE A 21 53.21 -37.07 82.21
N ILE A 22 52.16 -36.26 82.01
CA ILE A 22 52.17 -34.82 82.29
C ILE A 22 52.26 -34.56 83.80
N SER A 23 51.58 -35.36 84.63
CA SER A 23 51.59 -35.22 86.09
C SER A 23 52.97 -35.43 86.74
N LYS A 24 53.89 -36.12 86.04
CA LYS A 24 55.28 -36.29 86.51
C LYS A 24 56.12 -35.01 86.48
N SER A 25 55.57 -33.90 85.97
CA SER A 25 56.18 -32.56 86.02
C SER A 25 57.58 -32.45 85.39
N ASP A 26 57.93 -33.36 84.48
CA ASP A 26 59.18 -33.27 83.70
C ASP A 26 58.97 -32.28 82.56
N ILE A 27 59.57 -31.11 82.72
CA ILE A 27 59.43 -29.99 81.78
C ILE A 27 59.91 -30.38 80.38
N SER A 28 60.98 -31.18 80.26
CA SER A 28 61.55 -31.54 78.95
C SER A 28 60.65 -32.52 78.20
N ILE A 29 60.04 -33.47 78.91
CA ILE A 29 59.08 -34.41 78.33
C ILE A 29 57.78 -33.67 77.95
N ASN A 30 57.29 -32.78 78.80
CA ASN A 30 56.08 -32.00 78.53
C ASN A 30 56.27 -31.07 77.33
N GLU A 31 57.42 -30.41 77.22
CA GLU A 31 57.76 -29.57 76.07
C GLU A 31 57.87 -30.40 74.77
N SER A 32 58.48 -31.58 74.84
CA SER A 32 58.55 -32.50 73.69
C SER A 32 57.17 -32.98 73.25
N ILE A 33 56.28 -33.33 74.18
CA ILE A 33 54.90 -33.74 73.88
C ILE A 33 54.13 -32.60 73.20
N ILE A 34 54.25 -31.37 73.70
CA ILE A 34 53.63 -30.20 73.09
C ILE A 34 54.19 -29.98 71.68
N ASN A 35 55.50 -30.04 71.50
CA ASN A 35 56.14 -29.83 70.20
C ASN A 35 55.73 -30.91 69.17
N TYR A 36 55.68 -32.19 69.57
CA TYR A 36 55.18 -33.25 68.70
C TYR A 36 53.67 -33.13 68.42
N GLY A 37 52.87 -32.72 69.41
CA GLY A 37 51.46 -32.45 69.22
C GLY A 37 51.20 -31.32 68.22
N VAL A 38 51.98 -30.24 68.29
CA VAL A 38 51.95 -29.12 67.34
C VAL A 38 52.35 -29.60 65.94
N LEU A 39 53.44 -30.38 65.81
CA LEU A 39 53.89 -30.95 64.54
C LEU A 39 52.84 -31.88 63.90
N ILE A 40 52.21 -32.75 64.69
CA ILE A 40 51.15 -33.65 64.21
C ILE A 40 49.93 -32.84 63.77
N TYR A 41 49.55 -31.80 64.50
CA TYR A 41 48.45 -30.91 64.14
C TYR A 41 48.75 -30.11 62.86
N GLU A 42 49.96 -29.58 62.71
CA GLU A 42 50.41 -28.89 61.51
C GLU A 42 50.41 -29.84 60.30
N CYS A 43 50.90 -31.08 60.47
CA CYS A 43 50.85 -32.10 59.43
C CYS A 43 49.41 -32.49 59.07
N ALA A 44 48.53 -32.66 60.07
CA ALA A 44 47.11 -33.00 59.86
C ALA A 44 46.37 -31.89 59.10
N ASN A 45 46.57 -30.62 59.49
CA ASN A 45 46.01 -29.46 58.79
C ASN A 45 46.55 -29.33 57.37
N THR A 46 47.83 -29.66 57.15
CA THR A 46 48.42 -29.64 55.80
C THR A 46 47.81 -30.73 54.92
N LEU A 47 47.61 -31.94 55.47
CA LEU A 47 46.95 -33.07 54.78
C LEU A 47 45.47 -32.83 54.51
N GLU A 48 44.74 -32.23 55.47
CA GLU A 48 43.34 -31.87 55.33
C GLU A 48 43.17 -30.71 54.33
N GLY A 49 44.03 -29.69 54.40
CA GLY A 49 44.10 -28.61 53.42
C GLY A 49 44.42 -29.09 52.00
N ALA A 50 45.34 -30.04 51.84
CA ALA A 50 45.65 -30.64 50.53
C ALA A 50 44.46 -31.44 49.96
N LYS A 51 43.80 -32.26 50.80
CA LYS A 51 42.58 -32.99 50.39
C LYS A 51 41.42 -32.07 50.05
N LEU A 52 41.24 -30.98 50.79
CA LEU A 52 40.21 -29.97 50.53
C LEU A 52 40.50 -29.20 49.23
N GLN A 53 41.76 -28.85 48.95
CA GLN A 53 42.14 -28.21 47.68
C GLN A 53 41.90 -29.13 46.48
N ASP A 54 42.21 -30.42 46.59
CA ASP A 54 41.99 -31.36 45.50
C ASP A 54 40.50 -31.68 45.29
N ALA A 55 39.71 -31.76 46.38
CA ALA A 55 38.26 -31.88 46.28
C ALA A 55 37.60 -30.63 45.66
N SER A 56 38.07 -29.43 46.01
CA SER A 56 37.59 -28.17 45.40
C SER A 56 37.94 -28.09 43.91
N LYS A 57 39.14 -28.54 43.49
CA LYS A 57 39.50 -28.62 42.07
C LYS A 57 38.63 -29.61 41.30
N LEU A 58 38.30 -30.76 41.89
CA LEU A 58 37.40 -31.75 41.29
C LEU A 58 35.98 -31.22 41.12
N LEU A 59 35.42 -30.56 42.16
CA LEU A 59 34.11 -29.92 42.08
C LEU A 59 34.06 -28.86 40.96
N HIS A 60 35.08 -27.99 40.88
CA HIS A 60 35.17 -27.02 39.79
C HIS A 60 35.33 -27.66 38.41
N LEU A 61 36.00 -28.81 38.31
CA LEU A 61 36.11 -29.53 37.03
C LEU A 61 34.76 -30.12 36.60
N GLU A 62 34.01 -30.71 37.54
CA GLU A 62 32.65 -31.22 37.28
C GLU A 62 31.69 -30.09 36.86
N GLU A 63 31.69 -28.96 37.57
CA GLU A 63 30.92 -27.77 37.21
C GLU A 63 31.25 -27.28 35.79
N ASN A 64 32.54 -27.21 35.45
CA ASN A 64 32.98 -26.80 34.12
C ASN A 64 32.56 -27.79 33.02
N ILE A 65 32.57 -29.10 33.30
CA ILE A 65 32.10 -30.12 32.36
C ILE A 65 30.59 -29.98 32.13
N ILE A 66 29.81 -29.79 33.20
CA ILE A 66 28.35 -29.58 33.11
C ILE A 66 28.05 -28.33 32.29
N LEU A 67 28.70 -27.21 32.61
CA LEU A 67 28.55 -25.95 31.87
C LEU A 67 28.92 -26.11 30.38
N LYS A 68 30.00 -26.82 30.07
CA LYS A 68 30.41 -27.07 28.68
C LYS A 68 29.38 -27.91 27.92
N ASN A 69 28.79 -28.91 28.56
CA ASN A 69 27.76 -29.74 27.96
C ASN A 69 26.46 -28.96 27.73
N ASP A 70 26.06 -28.12 28.69
CA ASP A 70 24.89 -27.26 28.55
C ASP A 70 25.08 -26.21 27.44
N CYS A 71 26.26 -25.58 27.36
CA CYS A 71 26.60 -24.68 26.26
C CYS A 71 26.49 -25.37 24.90
N LYS A 72 27.00 -26.60 24.77
CA LYS A 72 26.89 -27.38 23.53
C LYS A 72 25.43 -27.68 23.17
N ARG A 73 24.63 -28.13 24.15
CA ARG A 73 23.19 -28.38 23.95
C ARG A 73 22.43 -27.13 23.50
N LEU A 74 22.72 -25.98 24.11
CA LEU A 74 22.12 -24.70 23.72
C LEU A 74 22.56 -24.28 22.31
N GLN A 75 23.82 -24.49 21.93
CA GLN A 75 24.30 -24.25 20.57
C GLN A 75 23.56 -25.11 19.54
N ASP A 76 23.37 -26.39 19.82
CA ASP A 76 22.62 -27.31 18.95
C ASP A 76 21.15 -26.85 18.82
N GLN A 77 20.51 -26.42 19.91
CA GLN A 77 19.14 -25.87 19.87
C GLN A 77 19.05 -24.57 19.06
N ILE A 78 20.01 -23.66 19.21
CA ILE A 78 20.11 -22.43 18.41
C ILE A 78 20.24 -22.77 16.92
N GLN A 79 21.05 -23.78 16.57
CA GLN A 79 21.21 -24.21 15.18
C GLN A 79 19.90 -24.77 14.61
N VAL A 80 19.17 -25.60 15.36
CA VAL A 80 17.86 -26.12 14.93
C VAL A 80 16.85 -24.99 14.72
N LEU A 81 16.78 -24.04 15.66
CA LEU A 81 15.90 -22.88 15.53
C LEU A 81 16.26 -22.01 14.33
N ASN A 82 17.55 -21.76 14.08
CA ASN A 82 17.99 -21.00 12.92
C ASN A 82 17.61 -21.68 11.59
N ASN A 83 17.73 -23.01 11.52
CA ASN A 83 17.28 -23.76 10.35
C ASN A 83 15.76 -23.66 10.15
N SER A 84 14.98 -23.73 11.25
CA SER A 84 13.53 -23.56 11.20
C SER A 84 13.10 -22.16 10.77
N ILE A 85 13.79 -21.12 11.27
CA ILE A 85 13.57 -19.73 10.88
C ILE A 85 13.88 -19.54 9.39
N SER A 86 14.99 -20.11 8.90
CA SER A 86 15.36 -20.03 7.48
C SER A 86 14.33 -20.72 6.59
N ALA A 87 13.83 -21.89 6.98
CA ALA A 87 12.78 -22.61 6.25
C ALA A 87 11.48 -21.79 6.17
N LEU A 88 10.99 -21.28 7.31
CA LEU A 88 9.79 -20.43 7.36
C LEU A 88 9.97 -19.12 6.56
N THR A 89 11.16 -18.52 6.62
CA THR A 89 11.46 -17.31 5.85
C THR A 89 11.39 -17.58 4.35
N ASN A 90 11.93 -18.72 3.89
CA ASN A 90 11.86 -19.12 2.48
C ASN A 90 10.42 -19.44 2.04
N GLU A 91 9.65 -20.14 2.88
CA GLU A 91 8.23 -20.40 2.64
C GLU A 91 7.44 -19.09 2.49
N LYS A 92 7.63 -18.15 3.43
CA LYS A 92 6.96 -16.84 3.36
C LYS A 92 7.42 -16.00 2.18
N HIS A 93 8.69 -16.09 1.81
CA HIS A 93 9.19 -15.42 0.61
C HIS A 93 8.46 -15.95 -0.63
N ASN A 94 8.31 -17.28 -0.76
CA ASN A 94 7.59 -17.89 -1.88
C ASN A 94 6.11 -17.50 -1.90
N ASP A 95 5.44 -17.47 -0.73
CA ASP A 95 4.06 -16.99 -0.60
C ASP A 95 3.93 -15.54 -1.14
N ILE A 96 4.80 -14.65 -0.68
CA ILE A 96 4.82 -13.23 -1.09
C ILE A 96 5.07 -13.10 -2.59
N THR A 97 6.05 -13.83 -3.13
CA THR A 97 6.35 -13.81 -4.56
C THR A 97 5.16 -14.30 -5.39
N SER A 98 4.49 -15.38 -4.97
CA SER A 98 3.29 -15.88 -5.65
C SER A 98 2.14 -14.88 -5.62
N PHE A 99 1.97 -14.16 -4.50
CA PHE A 99 0.96 -13.12 -4.35
C PHE A 99 1.26 -11.92 -5.25
N ILE A 100 2.53 -11.49 -5.34
CA ILE A 100 2.97 -10.43 -6.25
C ILE A 100 2.70 -10.79 -7.71
N GLU A 101 3.02 -12.01 -8.13
CA GLU A 101 2.77 -12.45 -9.51
C GLU A 101 1.27 -12.51 -9.83
N ARG A 102 0.44 -12.98 -8.89
CA ARG A 102 -1.02 -12.94 -9.03
C ARG A 102 -1.53 -11.50 -9.13
N GLY A 103 -1.01 -10.59 -8.32
CA GLY A 103 -1.34 -9.16 -8.39
C GLY A 103 -0.99 -8.55 -9.74
N LYS A 104 0.20 -8.83 -10.28
CA LYS A 104 0.61 -8.40 -11.63
C LYS A 104 -0.32 -8.92 -12.71
N GLN A 105 -0.77 -10.18 -12.60
CA GLN A 105 -1.70 -10.76 -13.55
C GLN A 105 -3.07 -10.06 -13.53
N ILE A 106 -3.63 -9.83 -12.34
CA ILE A 106 -4.91 -9.11 -12.17
C ILE A 106 -4.82 -7.71 -12.77
N ILE A 107 -3.75 -6.95 -12.45
CA ILE A 107 -3.54 -5.60 -13.00
C ILE A 107 -3.47 -5.62 -14.54
N LYS A 108 -2.81 -6.62 -15.11
CA LYS A 108 -2.71 -6.78 -16.57
C LYS A 108 -4.08 -7.06 -17.21
N GLU A 109 -4.90 -7.90 -16.58
CA GLU A 109 -6.26 -8.21 -17.03
C GLU A 109 -7.18 -6.99 -16.91
N GLU A 110 -7.14 -6.26 -15.79
CA GLU A 110 -7.89 -5.02 -15.59
C GLU A 110 -7.49 -3.92 -16.58
N TYR A 111 -6.18 -3.76 -16.83
CA TYR A 111 -5.69 -2.81 -17.81
C TYR A 111 -6.22 -3.09 -19.22
N GLN A 112 -6.31 -4.36 -19.61
CA GLN A 112 -6.90 -4.76 -20.90
C GLN A 112 -8.39 -4.41 -20.95
N ILE A 113 -9.15 -4.64 -19.88
CA ILE A 113 -10.57 -4.28 -19.79
C ILE A 113 -10.76 -2.76 -19.93
N ILE A 114 -9.99 -1.97 -19.19
CA ILE A 114 -10.04 -0.50 -19.25
C ILE A 114 -9.68 -0.01 -20.66
N SER A 115 -8.63 -0.57 -21.26
CA SER A 115 -8.21 -0.22 -22.62
C SER A 115 -9.31 -0.51 -23.65
N ASN A 116 -10.02 -1.63 -23.51
CA ASN A 116 -11.16 -1.97 -24.38
C ASN A 116 -12.34 -1.01 -24.18
N ILE A 117 -12.69 -0.68 -22.93
CA ILE A 117 -13.75 0.29 -22.62
C ILE A 117 -13.41 1.67 -23.20
N GLN A 118 -12.16 2.12 -23.08
CA GLN A 118 -11.71 3.38 -23.68
C GLN A 118 -11.82 3.36 -25.21
N LEU A 119 -11.46 2.24 -25.86
CA LEU A 119 -11.59 2.08 -27.30
C LEU A 119 -13.05 2.15 -27.75
N GLU A 120 -13.97 1.53 -27.00
CA GLU A 120 -15.41 1.58 -27.28
C GLU A 120 -16.00 2.98 -27.06
N ASN A 121 -15.62 3.65 -25.97
CA ASN A 121 -16.03 5.02 -25.69
C ASN A 121 -15.54 5.99 -26.75
N ASN A 122 -14.29 5.84 -27.23
CA ASN A 122 -13.76 6.66 -28.30
C ASN A 122 -14.55 6.48 -29.60
N LYS A 123 -14.93 5.24 -29.95
CA LYS A 123 -15.79 4.98 -31.11
C LYS A 123 -17.17 5.62 -30.96
N LYS A 124 -17.76 5.56 -29.77
CA LYS A 124 -19.06 6.19 -29.49
C LYS A 124 -18.96 7.71 -29.60
N LEU A 125 -17.91 8.29 -29.04
CA LEU A 125 -17.64 9.73 -29.11
C LEU A 125 -17.46 10.19 -30.56
N GLU A 126 -16.76 9.40 -31.39
CA GLU A 126 -16.58 9.68 -32.82
C GLU A 126 -17.92 9.69 -33.57
N ILE A 127 -18.81 8.73 -33.28
CA ILE A 127 -20.17 8.69 -33.85
C ILE A 127 -20.99 9.92 -33.41
N ASP A 128 -20.95 10.26 -32.13
CA ASP A 128 -21.72 11.39 -31.60
C ASP A 128 -21.19 12.73 -32.13
N LEU A 129 -19.88 12.85 -32.32
CA LEU A 129 -19.23 14.00 -32.95
C LEU A 129 -19.65 14.14 -34.42
N GLN A 130 -19.71 13.04 -35.17
CA GLN A 130 -20.20 13.05 -36.55
C GLN A 130 -21.68 13.49 -36.62
N LYS A 131 -22.53 13.02 -35.70
CA LYS A 131 -23.94 13.45 -35.61
C LYS A 131 -24.05 14.94 -35.30
N ALA A 132 -23.28 15.44 -34.35
CA ALA A 132 -23.27 16.87 -34.00
C ALA A 132 -22.79 17.72 -35.18
N GLN A 133 -21.76 17.28 -35.91
CA GLN A 133 -21.28 17.97 -37.12
C GLN A 133 -22.35 18.03 -38.21
N LEU A 134 -23.10 16.95 -38.44
CA LEU A 134 -24.22 16.94 -39.38
C LEU A 134 -25.33 17.90 -38.96
N GLN A 135 -25.69 17.92 -37.67
CA GLN A 135 -26.70 18.86 -37.14
C GLN A 135 -26.25 20.32 -37.27
N ILE A 136 -24.98 20.62 -37.00
CA ILE A 136 -24.40 21.95 -37.20
C ILE A 136 -24.49 22.32 -38.68
N GLN A 137 -24.08 21.45 -39.61
CA GLN A 137 -24.18 21.70 -41.04
C GLN A 137 -25.62 21.98 -41.48
N GLU A 138 -26.60 21.21 -40.99
CA GLU A 138 -28.02 21.44 -41.28
C GLU A 138 -28.50 22.80 -40.75
N LEU A 139 -28.13 23.17 -39.52
CA LEU A 139 -28.48 24.46 -38.93
C LEU A 139 -27.80 25.62 -39.66
N THR A 140 -26.52 25.48 -40.00
CA THR A 140 -25.78 26.46 -40.79
C THR A 140 -26.43 26.64 -42.16
N ASN A 141 -26.79 25.56 -42.84
CA ASN A 141 -27.49 25.63 -44.13
C ASN A 141 -28.86 26.29 -44.00
N LYS A 142 -29.62 25.97 -42.94
CA LYS A 142 -30.91 26.64 -42.63
C LYS A 142 -30.73 28.13 -42.37
N LEU A 143 -29.72 28.54 -41.62
CA LEU A 143 -29.42 29.94 -41.34
C LEU A 143 -29.00 30.70 -42.61
N ILE A 144 -28.10 30.12 -43.42
CA ILE A 144 -27.68 30.70 -44.71
C ILE A 144 -28.89 30.83 -45.66
N SER A 145 -29.79 29.85 -45.67
CA SER A 145 -30.99 29.89 -46.52
C SER A 145 -32.07 30.87 -46.06
N ASN A 146 -32.17 31.16 -44.76
CA ASN A 146 -33.27 31.95 -44.21
C ASN A 146 -32.92 33.41 -43.92
N ASN A 147 -31.63 33.78 -43.79
CA ASN A 147 -31.26 35.14 -43.42
C ASN A 147 -29.82 35.43 -43.82
N GLY A 148 -29.60 36.38 -44.74
CA GLY A 148 -28.28 36.97 -45.02
C GLY A 148 -27.75 37.81 -43.85
N ILE A 149 -27.56 37.21 -42.67
CA ILE A 149 -27.13 37.87 -41.43
C ILE A 149 -25.68 37.47 -41.12
N SER A 150 -24.84 38.46 -40.88
CA SER A 150 -23.39 38.34 -40.67
C SER A 150 -23.01 37.72 -39.33
N SER A 151 -21.89 36.99 -39.33
CA SER A 151 -21.21 36.26 -38.24
C SER A 151 -21.07 37.05 -36.92
N ASP A 152 -20.93 38.38 -37.00
CA ASP A 152 -20.46 39.21 -35.88
C ASP A 152 -21.47 39.36 -34.73
N LYS A 153 -22.77 39.12 -34.99
CA LYS A 153 -23.81 39.21 -33.96
C LYS A 153 -23.87 38.01 -33.03
N ILE A 154 -23.33 36.85 -33.44
CA ILE A 154 -23.39 35.62 -32.65
C ILE A 154 -22.26 35.61 -31.61
N ASP A 155 -21.06 36.04 -31.99
CA ASP A 155 -19.89 36.07 -31.09
C ASP A 155 -20.05 37.07 -29.93
N SER A 156 -20.75 38.17 -30.16
CA SER A 156 -21.06 39.15 -29.10
C SER A 156 -22.05 38.61 -28.05
N GLY A 157 -22.98 37.74 -28.44
CA GLY A 157 -23.93 37.11 -27.53
C GLY A 157 -23.30 36.07 -26.61
N ILE A 158 -22.36 35.26 -27.12
CA ILE A 158 -21.64 34.25 -26.33
C ILE A 158 -20.77 34.90 -25.25
N ASN A 159 -20.07 35.98 -25.58
CA ASN A 159 -19.21 36.70 -24.63
C ASN A 159 -20.00 37.34 -23.48
N GLN A 160 -21.20 37.88 -23.74
CA GLN A 160 -22.07 38.42 -22.70
C GLN A 160 -22.62 37.36 -21.73
N LEU A 161 -22.87 36.15 -22.24
CA LEU A 161 -23.36 35.03 -21.44
C LEU A 161 -22.28 34.51 -20.47
N ASN A 162 -21.04 34.37 -20.97
CA ASN A 162 -19.90 33.96 -20.15
C ASN A 162 -19.61 34.97 -19.03
N GLN A 163 -19.63 36.28 -19.31
CA GLN A 163 -19.44 37.30 -18.27
C GLN A 163 -20.52 37.27 -17.19
N LYS A 164 -21.78 37.03 -17.56
CA LYS A 164 -22.87 36.89 -16.58
C LYS A 164 -22.65 35.65 -15.70
N PHE A 165 -22.23 34.52 -16.28
CA PHE A 165 -21.98 33.29 -15.56
C PHE A 165 -20.87 33.44 -14.50
N THR A 166 -19.74 34.07 -14.85
CA THR A 166 -18.63 34.33 -13.92
C THR A 166 -19.07 35.23 -12.77
N SER A 167 -19.80 36.32 -13.06
CA SER A 167 -20.28 37.23 -12.02
C SER A 167 -21.30 36.61 -11.06
N TYR A 168 -22.02 35.56 -11.50
CA TYR A 168 -22.95 34.80 -10.66
C TYR A 168 -22.21 33.87 -9.71
N PHE A 169 -21.16 33.20 -10.22
CA PHE A 169 -20.25 32.39 -9.41
C PHE A 169 -19.59 33.24 -8.30
N ASP A 170 -19.00 34.39 -8.64
CA ASP A 170 -18.32 35.24 -7.65
C ASP A 170 -19.26 35.74 -6.53
N LYS A 171 -20.55 35.94 -6.83
CA LYS A 171 -21.57 36.32 -5.85
C LYS A 171 -22.00 35.17 -4.95
N ILE A 172 -22.05 33.94 -5.46
CA ILE A 172 -22.37 32.74 -4.66
C ILE A 172 -21.23 32.44 -3.71
N PHE A 173 -19.98 32.56 -4.17
CA PHE A 173 -18.79 32.28 -3.36
C PHE A 173 -18.35 33.42 -2.43
N SER A 174 -19.07 34.54 -2.35
CA SER A 174 -18.78 35.63 -1.39
C SER A 174 -19.67 35.65 -0.14
N ASN A 175 -20.83 34.97 -0.16
CA ASN A 175 -21.71 34.88 1.01
C ASN A 175 -21.30 33.74 1.95
N ASN A 176 -21.02 34.06 3.22
CA ASN A 176 -20.64 33.07 4.23
C ASN A 176 -21.70 32.00 4.47
N THR A 177 -22.99 32.35 4.40
CA THR A 177 -24.10 31.40 4.50
C THR A 177 -24.06 30.39 3.35
N ALA A 178 -23.94 30.86 2.10
CA ALA A 178 -23.84 29.98 0.94
C ALA A 178 -22.60 29.06 0.97
N LYS A 179 -21.49 29.53 1.57
CA LYS A 179 -20.31 28.68 1.83
C LYS A 179 -20.57 27.61 2.88
N GLY A 180 -21.32 27.94 3.92
CA GLY A 180 -21.77 26.99 4.95
C GLY A 180 -22.62 25.91 4.32
N ASP A 181 -23.72 26.31 3.67
CA ASP A 181 -24.68 25.42 2.99
C ASP A 181 -23.97 24.49 1.99
N TYR A 182 -23.09 25.05 1.13
CA TYR A 182 -22.30 24.24 0.18
C TYR A 182 -21.40 23.23 0.89
N GLY A 183 -20.85 23.59 2.03
CA GLY A 183 -19.99 22.73 2.82
C GLY A 183 -20.75 21.56 3.43
N GLU A 184 -21.95 21.83 3.94
CA GLU A 184 -22.87 20.83 4.47
C GLU A 184 -23.34 19.88 3.36
N ASP A 185 -23.78 20.43 2.22
CA ASP A 185 -24.18 19.67 1.03
C ASP A 185 -23.05 18.75 0.55
N PHE A 186 -21.80 19.24 0.54
CA PHE A 186 -20.64 18.45 0.14
C PHE A 186 -20.47 17.21 1.02
N VAL A 187 -20.49 17.38 2.34
CA VAL A 187 -20.34 16.27 3.29
C VAL A 187 -21.53 15.34 3.21
N GLN A 188 -22.76 15.86 3.16
CA GLN A 188 -23.96 15.04 3.07
C GLN A 188 -23.95 14.17 1.81
N ASN A 189 -23.67 14.74 0.64
CA ASN A 189 -23.58 13.99 -0.61
C ASN A 189 -22.47 12.94 -0.55
N TYR A 190 -21.32 13.27 0.06
CA TYR A 190 -20.23 12.33 0.26
C TYR A 190 -20.64 11.14 1.15
N LEU A 191 -21.35 11.40 2.26
CA LEU A 191 -21.85 10.36 3.15
C LEU A 191 -22.87 9.44 2.46
N ILE A 192 -23.79 10.01 1.66
CA ILE A 192 -24.78 9.25 0.88
C ILE A 192 -24.08 8.33 -0.13
N ASP A 193 -23.06 8.85 -0.84
CA ASP A 193 -22.31 8.09 -1.83
C ASP A 193 -21.51 6.93 -1.20
N LYS A 194 -20.87 7.17 -0.05
CA LYS A 194 -19.95 6.19 0.56
C LYS A 194 -20.62 5.18 1.49
N PHE A 195 -21.74 5.54 2.12
CA PHE A 195 -22.38 4.72 3.15
C PHE A 195 -23.82 4.40 2.78
N SER A 196 -23.98 3.49 1.81
CA SER A 196 -25.30 3.02 1.39
C SER A 196 -26.08 2.41 2.56
N GLY A 197 -27.31 2.88 2.76
CA GLY A 197 -28.17 2.44 3.88
C GLY A 197 -27.96 3.22 5.18
N SER A 198 -27.13 4.27 5.17
CA SER A 198 -27.11 5.24 6.27
C SER A 198 -28.39 6.08 6.32
N LEU A 199 -28.73 6.55 7.51
CA LEU A 199 -29.75 7.56 7.75
C LEU A 199 -29.04 8.87 8.09
N ILE A 200 -29.31 9.90 7.30
CA ILE A 200 -28.76 11.24 7.49
C ILE A 200 -29.89 12.17 7.85
N ILE A 201 -29.84 12.76 9.05
CA ILE A 201 -30.83 13.70 9.55
C ILE A 201 -30.13 15.06 9.67
N ASP A 202 -30.61 16.03 8.90
CA ASP A 202 -30.17 17.41 8.99
C ASP A 202 -30.68 18.04 10.30
N THR A 203 -29.75 18.50 11.15
CA THR A 203 -30.06 19.08 12.47
C THR A 203 -29.48 20.48 12.66
N HIS A 204 -29.00 21.16 11.60
CA HIS A 204 -28.32 22.47 11.71
C HIS A 204 -29.12 23.57 12.44
N LYS A 205 -30.46 23.46 12.48
CA LYS A 205 -31.34 24.40 13.20
C LYS A 205 -31.60 24.03 14.65
N GLU A 206 -31.22 22.82 15.06
CA GLU A 206 -31.47 22.30 16.39
C GLU A 206 -30.29 22.59 17.32
N THR A 207 -30.59 23.07 18.52
CA THR A 207 -29.54 23.39 19.49
C THR A 207 -28.90 22.10 20.02
N ALA A 208 -27.56 22.08 20.06
CA ALA A 208 -26.76 20.99 20.62
C ALA A 208 -26.96 19.62 19.94
N LYS A 209 -27.18 19.60 18.62
CA LYS A 209 -27.29 18.36 17.83
C LYS A 209 -26.28 18.24 16.68
N GLY A 210 -25.37 19.20 16.57
CA GLY A 210 -24.49 19.31 15.42
C GLY A 210 -25.25 19.70 14.15
N ASP A 211 -24.52 19.74 13.03
CA ASP A 211 -25.10 20.06 11.72
C ASP A 211 -25.82 18.83 11.14
N ILE A 212 -25.27 17.62 11.37
CA ILE A 212 -25.84 16.36 10.88
C ILE A 212 -25.84 15.30 12.00
N LEU A 213 -26.96 14.61 12.17
CA LEU A 213 -27.03 13.34 12.89
C LEU A 213 -26.98 12.18 11.87
N PHE A 214 -25.92 11.38 11.96
CA PHE A 214 -25.63 10.29 11.03
C PHE A 214 -25.77 8.93 11.72
N GLU A 215 -26.65 8.07 11.21
CA GLU A 215 -26.78 6.69 11.68
C GLU A 215 -26.35 5.70 10.59
N PHE A 216 -25.49 4.75 10.95
CA PHE A 216 -25.03 3.69 10.06
C PHE A 216 -24.69 2.42 10.85
N ASN A 217 -25.39 1.32 10.58
CA ASN A 217 -25.29 0.08 11.38
C ASN A 217 -25.55 0.33 12.87
N LYS A 218 -24.53 0.19 13.72
CA LYS A 218 -24.60 0.48 15.17
C LYS A 218 -24.10 1.89 15.53
N LEU A 219 -23.64 2.64 14.54
CA LEU A 219 -23.10 3.99 14.69
C LEU A 219 -24.26 4.98 14.80
N LYS A 220 -24.20 5.85 15.82
CA LYS A 220 -25.00 7.06 15.95
C LYS A 220 -24.05 8.22 16.21
N MET A 221 -23.84 9.02 15.18
CA MET A 221 -22.76 9.98 15.11
C MET A 221 -23.29 11.41 15.00
N LEU A 222 -22.84 12.27 15.90
CA LEU A 222 -23.00 13.72 15.76
C LEU A 222 -21.88 14.26 14.85
N ILE A 223 -22.25 14.96 13.79
CA ILE A 223 -21.30 15.56 12.84
C ILE A 223 -21.45 17.08 12.87
N GLU A 224 -20.34 17.78 13.10
CA GLU A 224 -20.23 19.24 12.99
C GLU A 224 -19.32 19.59 11.81
N ILE A 225 -19.76 20.49 10.93
CA ILE A 225 -19.10 20.87 9.70
C ILE A 225 -18.73 22.35 9.76
N LYS A 226 -17.50 22.67 9.36
CA LYS A 226 -17.00 24.05 9.36
C LYS A 226 -16.28 24.36 8.04
N ASN A 227 -16.82 25.32 7.30
CA ASN A 227 -16.19 25.90 6.12
C ASN A 227 -15.50 27.24 6.47
N VAL A 228 -14.51 27.19 7.36
CA VAL A 228 -13.75 28.37 7.79
C VAL A 228 -12.27 28.17 7.50
N GLN A 229 -11.52 29.26 7.34
CA GLN A 229 -10.07 29.19 7.12
C GLN A 229 -9.32 28.78 8.41
N THR A 230 -9.83 29.22 9.56
CA THR A 230 -9.28 28.90 10.87
C THR A 230 -10.40 28.52 11.82
N VAL A 231 -10.33 27.32 12.37
CA VAL A 231 -11.24 26.86 13.42
C VAL A 231 -10.83 27.51 14.75
N LYS A 232 -11.77 28.13 15.42
CA LYS A 232 -11.54 28.78 16.72
C LYS A 232 -11.66 27.76 17.85
N PRO A 233 -10.86 27.86 18.93
CA PRO A 233 -10.99 26.97 20.10
C PRO A 233 -12.42 26.91 20.66
N THR A 234 -13.13 28.06 20.66
CA THR A 234 -14.52 28.17 21.10
C THR A 234 -15.50 27.31 20.30
N GLU A 235 -15.21 27.02 19.02
CA GLU A 235 -16.04 26.16 18.17
C GLU A 235 -15.87 24.70 18.56
N ILE A 236 -14.64 24.29 18.87
CA ILE A 236 -14.32 22.94 19.38
C ILE A 236 -14.91 22.75 20.78
N GLU A 237 -14.80 23.77 21.65
CA GLU A 237 -15.44 23.75 22.97
C GLU A 237 -16.97 23.63 22.88
N LYS A 238 -17.60 24.36 21.94
CA LYS A 238 -19.04 24.22 21.68
C LYS A 238 -19.36 22.79 21.23
N PHE A 239 -18.61 22.24 20.28
CA PHE A 239 -18.79 20.87 19.81
C PHE A 239 -18.69 19.85 20.96
N TYR A 240 -17.73 19.99 21.87
CA TYR A 240 -17.66 19.12 23.06
C TYR A 240 -18.86 19.25 24.00
N ARG A 241 -19.38 20.47 24.19
CA ARG A 241 -20.61 20.66 24.99
C ARG A 241 -21.80 19.97 24.33
N ASP A 242 -21.91 20.06 23.01
CA ASP A 242 -22.99 19.42 22.26
C ASP A 242 -22.91 17.89 22.38
N ILE A 243 -21.70 17.30 22.33
CA ILE A 243 -21.46 15.88 22.61
C ILE A 243 -21.88 15.50 24.04
N GLU A 244 -21.47 16.28 25.04
CA GLU A 244 -21.80 16.01 26.44
C GLU A 244 -23.32 16.02 26.69
N MET A 245 -24.05 16.92 26.03
CA MET A 245 -25.51 17.00 26.09
C MET A 245 -26.20 15.84 25.38
N GLN A 246 -25.58 15.27 24.35
CA GLN A 246 -26.13 14.17 23.54
C GLN A 246 -25.60 12.79 23.92
N LYS A 247 -24.80 12.66 24.98
CA LYS A 247 -24.09 11.40 25.29
C LYS A 247 -24.97 10.16 25.46
N ASP A 248 -26.26 10.34 25.76
CA ASP A 248 -27.24 9.27 25.90
C ASP A 248 -27.91 8.89 24.56
N SER A 249 -27.82 9.75 23.54
CA SER A 249 -28.45 9.57 22.22
C SER A 249 -27.46 9.19 21.13
N ILE A 250 -26.19 9.60 21.25
CA ILE A 250 -25.09 9.31 20.32
C ILE A 250 -24.06 8.39 20.96
N ASN A 251 -23.27 7.73 20.13
CA ASN A 251 -22.17 6.87 20.56
C ASN A 251 -20.84 7.17 19.84
N SER A 252 -20.81 8.25 19.06
CA SER A 252 -19.65 8.74 18.33
C SER A 252 -19.83 10.20 17.93
N ALA A 253 -18.74 10.88 17.61
CA ALA A 253 -18.80 12.21 17.02
C ALA A 253 -17.70 12.46 16.00
N LEU A 254 -17.96 13.38 15.07
CA LEU A 254 -17.06 13.77 14.00
C LEU A 254 -17.09 15.28 13.80
N PHE A 255 -15.93 15.92 13.90
CA PHE A 255 -15.75 17.33 13.56
C PHE A 255 -15.03 17.45 12.22
N ILE A 256 -15.58 18.20 11.28
CA ILE A 256 -15.04 18.33 9.92
C ILE A 256 -14.77 19.81 9.60
N SER A 257 -13.50 20.17 9.50
CA SER A 257 -13.07 21.39 8.83
C SER A 257 -12.82 21.11 7.35
N LEU A 258 -13.55 21.79 6.48
CA LEU A 258 -13.42 21.59 5.03
C LEU A 258 -12.10 22.12 4.47
N ASN A 259 -11.58 23.20 5.06
CA ASN A 259 -10.30 23.79 4.69
C ASN A 259 -9.15 23.24 5.53
N ASP A 260 -7.93 23.36 5.01
CA ASP A 260 -6.71 23.04 5.75
C ASP A 260 -6.52 24.04 6.90
N THR A 261 -6.53 23.51 8.12
CA THR A 261 -6.37 24.29 9.35
C THR A 261 -5.82 23.41 10.47
N ASN A 262 -5.41 24.04 11.56
CA ASN A 262 -5.00 23.34 12.77
C ASN A 262 -6.22 23.16 13.68
N ILE A 263 -6.51 21.92 14.08
CA ILE A 263 -7.59 21.64 15.05
C ILE A 263 -7.07 21.84 16.47
N MET A 264 -5.90 21.26 16.75
CA MET A 264 -5.23 21.27 18.04
C MET A 264 -3.77 21.71 17.84
N GLN A 265 -3.11 22.16 18.91
CA GLN A 265 -1.73 22.65 18.88
C GLN A 265 -0.80 21.71 18.10
N GLY A 266 -0.49 22.06 16.84
CA GLY A 266 0.41 21.31 15.96
C GLY A 266 -0.19 20.10 15.24
N LYS A 267 -1.45 19.71 15.47
CA LYS A 267 -2.09 18.58 14.78
C LYS A 267 -2.86 19.04 13.53
N LYS A 268 -2.56 18.40 12.40
CA LYS A 268 -3.15 18.66 11.08
C LYS A 268 -3.79 17.39 10.51
N ASN A 269 -4.74 17.58 9.59
CA ASN A 269 -5.48 16.56 8.86
C ASN A 269 -6.44 15.72 9.71
N ILE A 270 -5.95 14.96 10.70
CA ILE A 270 -6.78 14.05 11.49
C ILE A 270 -6.29 14.04 12.94
N HIS A 271 -7.24 14.02 13.87
CA HIS A 271 -6.98 13.77 15.28
C HIS A 271 -8.07 12.85 15.84
N PHE A 272 -7.64 11.77 16.50
CA PHE A 272 -8.52 10.88 17.26
C PHE A 272 -8.33 11.08 18.76
N GLU A 273 -9.45 11.09 19.48
CA GLU A 273 -9.49 11.06 20.94
C GLU A 273 -10.80 10.41 21.44
N ILE A 274 -10.88 10.18 22.75
CA ILE A 274 -12.09 9.70 23.41
C ILE A 274 -12.43 10.65 24.55
N LYS A 275 -13.64 11.19 24.55
CA LYS A 275 -14.13 12.12 25.58
C LYS A 275 -15.57 11.75 25.94
N TYR A 276 -15.90 11.80 27.23
CA TYR A 276 -17.22 11.37 27.74
C TYR A 276 -17.59 9.92 27.33
N ASN A 277 -16.58 9.05 27.20
CA ASN A 277 -16.73 7.70 26.69
C ASN A 277 -17.26 7.61 25.24
N ILE A 278 -17.05 8.67 24.46
CA ILE A 278 -17.45 8.78 23.05
C ILE A 278 -16.18 8.92 22.21
N PRO A 279 -15.96 8.06 21.19
CA PRO A 279 -14.89 8.24 20.22
C PRO A 279 -15.17 9.44 19.33
N ILE A 280 -14.16 10.29 19.19
CA ILE A 280 -14.23 11.55 18.44
C ILE A 280 -13.11 11.58 17.43
N PHE A 281 -13.47 11.79 16.17
CA PHE A 281 -12.51 12.21 15.16
C PHE A 281 -12.68 13.69 14.85
N MET A 282 -11.57 14.36 14.63
CA MET A 282 -11.53 15.72 14.10
C MET A 282 -10.69 15.73 12.83
N ILE A 283 -11.27 16.22 11.75
CA ILE A 283 -10.67 16.19 10.41
C ILE A 283 -10.51 17.61 9.90
N THR A 284 -9.39 17.89 9.22
CA THR A 284 -9.21 19.10 8.42
C THR A 284 -8.94 18.77 6.96
N ASN A 285 -9.01 19.81 6.12
CA ASN A 285 -8.69 19.73 4.71
C ASN A 285 -9.59 18.73 3.95
N ALA A 286 -10.85 18.58 4.37
CA ALA A 286 -11.75 17.58 3.82
C ALA A 286 -12.11 17.81 2.34
N PHE A 287 -12.01 19.03 1.81
CA PHE A 287 -12.16 19.26 0.37
C PHE A 287 -11.09 18.56 -0.46
N ASN A 288 -9.83 18.61 -0.01
CA ASN A 288 -8.71 17.98 -0.71
C ASN A 288 -8.55 16.50 -0.33
N GLN A 289 -9.07 16.11 0.84
CA GLN A 289 -8.90 14.77 1.39
C GLN A 289 -10.21 14.18 1.94
N PRO A 290 -11.27 14.05 1.13
CA PRO A 290 -12.57 13.60 1.61
C PRO A 290 -12.56 12.16 2.14
N GLU A 291 -11.66 11.31 1.66
CA GLU A 291 -11.51 9.93 2.15
C GLU A 291 -11.11 9.85 3.64
N ASN A 292 -10.59 10.93 4.23
CA ASN A 292 -10.36 11.00 5.66
C ASN A 292 -11.68 10.87 6.44
N ILE A 293 -12.79 11.44 5.93
CA ILE A 293 -14.13 11.31 6.51
C ILE A 293 -14.52 9.83 6.57
N ARG A 294 -14.38 9.15 5.44
CA ARG A 294 -14.73 7.73 5.32
C ARG A 294 -13.90 6.86 6.26
N LEU A 295 -12.58 7.07 6.28
CA LEU A 295 -11.66 6.29 7.10
C LEU A 295 -11.97 6.46 8.60
N SER A 296 -12.23 7.68 9.05
CA SER A 296 -12.62 7.95 10.44
C SER A 296 -13.93 7.27 10.84
N ILE A 297 -14.95 7.30 9.97
CA ILE A 297 -16.23 6.62 10.22
C ILE A 297 -16.04 5.10 10.33
N ILE A 298 -15.26 4.49 9.43
CA ILE A 298 -14.99 3.04 9.45
C ILE A 298 -14.26 2.64 10.73
N ILE A 299 -13.27 3.41 11.17
CA ILE A 299 -12.53 3.13 12.41
C ILE A 299 -13.45 3.23 13.62
N ILE A 300 -14.26 4.29 13.72
CA ILE A 300 -15.23 4.42 14.81
C ILE A 300 -16.21 3.26 14.79
N GLU A 301 -16.80 2.93 13.63
CA GLU A 301 -17.74 1.82 13.50
C GLU A 301 -17.13 0.52 14.02
N TYR A 302 -15.88 0.24 13.65
CA TYR A 302 -15.14 -0.92 14.13
C TYR A 302 -14.97 -0.90 15.66
N LEU A 303 -14.55 0.23 16.23
CA LEU A 303 -14.38 0.38 17.68
C LEU A 303 -15.68 0.10 18.45
N ILE A 304 -16.80 0.62 17.94
CA ILE A 304 -18.12 0.44 18.54
C ILE A 304 -18.61 -1.00 18.38
N LYS A 305 -18.47 -1.57 17.18
CA LYS A 305 -18.89 -2.94 16.87
C LYS A 305 -18.23 -3.98 17.78
N HIS A 306 -16.96 -3.75 18.13
CA HIS A 306 -16.16 -4.61 18.99
C HIS A 306 -16.11 -4.18 20.45
N GLN A 307 -16.96 -3.21 20.85
CA GLN A 307 -17.14 -2.78 22.24
C GLN A 307 -15.85 -2.32 22.95
N PHE A 308 -14.87 -1.78 22.21
CA PHE A 308 -13.61 -1.28 22.79
C PHE A 308 -13.80 -0.17 23.83
N ILE A 309 -14.98 0.47 23.85
CA ILE A 309 -15.27 1.67 24.66
C ILE A 309 -16.40 1.43 25.69
N PHE A 310 -17.25 0.40 25.52
CA PHE A 310 -18.54 0.32 26.24
C PHE A 310 -18.58 -0.55 27.50
N ASP A 311 -17.52 -1.30 27.83
CA ASP A 311 -17.53 -2.21 29.00
C ASP A 311 -17.47 -1.50 30.37
N GLN A 312 -17.50 -0.17 30.43
CA GLN A 312 -17.28 0.61 31.65
C GLN A 312 -18.55 1.16 32.33
N MET A 313 -19.75 0.81 31.86
CA MET A 313 -21.02 1.26 32.45
C MET A 313 -21.46 0.44 33.69
N GLY A 314 -20.65 -0.54 34.12
CA GLY A 314 -20.84 -1.23 35.41
C GLY A 314 -20.14 -0.45 36.53
N ASP A 315 -20.92 -0.07 37.55
CA ASP A 315 -20.64 0.79 38.71
C ASP A 315 -19.50 0.35 39.66
N VAL A 316 -18.38 -0.12 39.11
CA VAL A 316 -17.21 -0.55 39.86
C VAL A 316 -16.03 0.26 39.39
N SER A 317 -15.62 1.21 40.24
CA SER A 317 -14.36 1.97 40.16
C SER A 317 -13.28 1.20 39.39
N ILE A 318 -12.98 1.63 38.16
CA ILE A 318 -12.01 0.99 37.28
C ILE A 318 -10.65 1.66 37.49
N PRO A 319 -9.67 0.96 38.10
CA PRO A 319 -8.26 1.32 37.98
C PRO A 319 -7.68 0.64 36.71
N ASP A 320 -6.69 1.27 36.09
CA ASP A 320 -5.77 0.74 35.05
C ASP A 320 -6.17 0.60 33.56
N ASN A 321 -7.44 0.66 33.15
CA ASN A 321 -7.78 0.66 31.71
C ASN A 321 -7.52 2.00 30.98
N SER A 322 -7.15 3.06 31.70
CA SER A 322 -6.72 4.33 31.08
C SER A 322 -5.46 4.15 30.22
N SER A 323 -4.57 3.23 30.61
CA SER A 323 -3.32 2.96 29.89
C SER A 323 -3.55 2.31 28.53
N GLN A 324 -4.44 1.31 28.45
CA GLN A 324 -4.79 0.63 27.20
C GLN A 324 -5.53 1.56 26.24
N LEU A 325 -6.47 2.36 26.76
CA LEU A 325 -7.20 3.34 25.96
C LEU A 325 -6.25 4.42 25.42
N GLN A 326 -5.33 4.90 26.25
CA GLN A 326 -4.32 5.85 25.84
C GLN A 326 -3.39 5.26 24.78
N LEU A 327 -2.99 3.99 24.92
CA LEU A 327 -2.18 3.28 23.93
C LEU A 327 -2.94 3.11 22.60
N LEU A 328 -4.23 2.81 22.64
CA LEU A 328 -5.08 2.75 21.45
C LEU A 328 -5.18 4.12 20.76
N ILE A 329 -5.43 5.19 21.53
CA ILE A 329 -5.50 6.56 21.02
C ILE A 329 -4.18 6.96 20.36
N THR A 330 -3.05 6.71 21.03
CA THR A 330 -1.71 6.98 20.50
C THR A 330 -1.48 6.16 19.22
N ALA A 331 -1.75 4.86 19.22
CA ALA A 331 -1.54 3.99 18.07
C ALA A 331 -2.38 4.42 16.86
N ILE A 332 -3.65 4.78 17.04
CA ILE A 332 -4.49 5.27 15.95
C ILE A 332 -3.90 6.55 15.36
N ASN A 333 -3.55 7.53 16.19
CA ASN A 333 -2.97 8.79 15.70
C ASN A 333 -1.63 8.55 14.97
N GLU A 334 -0.74 7.68 15.50
CA GLU A 334 0.53 7.33 14.86
C GLU A 334 0.34 6.63 13.51
N ILE A 335 -0.63 5.72 13.40
CA ILE A 335 -0.98 5.07 12.13
C ILE A 335 -1.41 6.12 11.10
N TYR A 336 -2.21 7.11 11.50
CA TYR A 336 -2.62 8.19 10.62
C TYR A 336 -1.47 9.06 10.15
N ASP A 337 -0.56 9.44 11.06
CA ASP A 337 0.63 10.20 10.71
C ASP A 337 1.49 9.43 9.68
N TYR A 338 1.63 8.12 9.88
CA TYR A 338 2.34 7.25 8.94
C TYR A 338 1.66 7.13 7.58
N VAL A 339 0.33 6.95 7.54
CA VAL A 339 -0.46 6.91 6.29
C VAL A 339 -0.33 8.25 5.55
N GLN A 340 -0.39 9.37 6.26
CA GLN A 340 -0.25 10.69 5.65
C GLN A 340 1.16 10.90 5.09
N MET A 341 2.19 10.44 5.80
CA MET A 341 3.57 10.47 5.30
C MET A 341 3.71 9.66 4.01
N GLN A 342 3.18 8.43 3.97
CA GLN A 342 3.20 7.60 2.75
C GLN A 342 2.45 8.25 1.59
N LYS A 343 1.29 8.86 1.85
CA LYS A 343 0.54 9.60 0.82
C LYS A 343 1.36 10.75 0.24
N ASN A 344 2.01 11.55 1.09
CA ASN A 344 2.87 12.63 0.64
C ASN A 344 4.03 12.11 -0.24
N THR A 345 4.62 10.96 0.11
CA THR A 345 5.63 10.30 -0.73
C THR A 345 5.07 9.91 -2.10
N LEU A 346 3.87 9.31 -2.14
CA LEU A 346 3.21 8.95 -3.39
C LEU A 346 2.90 10.17 -4.27
N ASP A 347 2.49 11.29 -3.67
CA ASP A 347 2.23 12.54 -4.39
C ASP A 347 3.53 13.12 -4.99
N CYS A 348 4.65 13.03 -4.27
CA CYS A 348 5.98 13.37 -4.79
C CYS A 348 6.38 12.48 -5.98
N ASP A 349 6.18 11.17 -5.87
CA ASP A 349 6.48 10.21 -6.93
C ASP A 349 5.63 10.48 -8.18
N ASN A 350 4.33 10.75 -8.01
CA ASN A 350 3.43 11.13 -9.09
C ASN A 350 3.91 12.39 -9.83
N THR A 351 4.34 13.40 -9.08
CA THR A 351 4.90 14.64 -9.65
C THR A 351 6.17 14.35 -10.47
N LEU A 352 7.03 13.45 -9.98
CA LEU A 352 8.25 13.04 -10.68
C LEU A 352 7.93 12.26 -11.97
N ILE A 353 6.95 11.35 -11.92
CA ILE A 353 6.46 10.61 -13.09
C ILE A 353 5.93 11.57 -14.16
N GLN A 354 5.14 12.57 -13.79
CA GLN A 354 4.64 13.58 -14.72
C GLN A 354 5.78 14.34 -15.41
N LYS A 355 6.82 14.77 -14.66
CA LYS A 355 8.00 15.41 -15.23
C LYS A 355 8.76 14.50 -16.20
N LEU A 356 8.87 13.21 -15.90
CA LEU A 356 9.47 12.22 -16.79
C LEU A 356 8.66 12.08 -18.09
N GLN A 357 7.34 12.01 -18.01
CA GLN A 357 6.45 11.95 -19.18
C GLN A 357 6.59 13.19 -20.07
N GLU A 358 6.62 14.38 -19.48
CA GLU A 358 6.87 15.63 -20.22
C GLU A 358 8.23 15.63 -20.91
N ASN A 359 9.28 15.13 -20.25
CA ASN A 359 10.61 15.02 -20.83
C ASN A 359 10.67 14.01 -21.98
N LEU A 360 9.99 12.86 -21.85
CA LEU A 360 9.87 11.88 -22.93
C LEU A 360 9.17 12.51 -24.15
N LYS A 361 8.06 13.20 -23.95
CA LYS A 361 7.35 13.92 -25.02
C LYS A 361 8.23 14.96 -25.71
N LYS A 362 9.06 15.70 -24.96
CA LYS A 362 10.04 16.64 -25.53
C LYS A 362 11.09 15.92 -26.39
N ARG A 363 11.58 14.76 -25.95
CA ARG A 363 12.56 13.95 -26.71
C ARG A 363 11.94 13.35 -27.97
N GLU A 364 10.71 12.85 -27.89
CA GLU A 364 9.96 12.38 -29.07
C GLU A 364 9.80 13.49 -30.12
N ASN A 365 9.41 14.70 -29.69
CA ASN A 365 9.31 15.85 -30.60
C ASN A 365 10.66 16.23 -31.22
N GLN A 366 11.77 16.13 -30.47
CA GLN A 366 13.11 16.34 -31.03
C GLN A 366 13.46 15.30 -32.09
N ILE A 367 13.13 14.02 -31.87
CA ILE A 367 13.34 12.95 -32.86
C ILE A 367 12.51 13.21 -34.11
N ILE A 368 11.24 13.58 -33.97
CA ILE A 368 10.38 13.95 -35.10
C ILE A 368 10.99 15.12 -35.90
N ASN A 369 11.51 16.14 -35.21
CA ASN A 369 12.16 17.28 -35.87
C ASN A 369 13.45 16.86 -36.59
N ILE A 370 14.24 15.95 -36.01
CA ILE A 370 15.42 15.38 -36.66
C ILE A 370 14.99 14.63 -37.93
N ASP A 371 13.94 13.80 -37.87
CA ASP A 371 13.41 13.10 -39.04
C ASP A 371 12.96 14.07 -40.13
N ILE A 372 12.30 15.18 -39.77
CA ILE A 372 11.92 16.22 -40.73
C ILE A 372 13.16 16.85 -41.37
N ILE A 373 14.18 17.19 -40.58
CA ILE A 373 15.44 17.77 -41.07
C ILE A 373 16.14 16.79 -42.02
N ILE A 374 16.27 15.52 -41.63
CA ILE A 374 16.87 14.46 -42.44
C ILE A 374 16.13 14.32 -43.76
N ASN A 375 14.80 14.25 -43.73
CA ASN A 375 13.98 14.16 -44.94
C ASN A 375 14.14 15.40 -45.84
N ASN A 376 14.27 16.59 -45.27
CA ASN A 376 14.52 17.81 -46.04
C ASN A 376 15.91 17.81 -46.68
N ILE A 377 16.95 17.37 -45.96
CA ILE A 377 18.31 17.20 -46.51
C ILE A 377 18.28 16.23 -47.69
N PHE A 378 17.61 15.08 -47.56
CA PHE A 378 17.53 14.10 -48.65
C PHE A 378 16.68 14.58 -49.84
N LYS A 379 15.65 15.40 -49.62
CA LYS A 379 14.93 16.06 -50.71
C LYS A 379 15.82 17.05 -51.46
N GLN A 380 16.66 17.80 -50.75
CA GLN A 380 17.54 18.80 -51.34
C GLN A 380 18.77 18.16 -52.03
N TYR A 381 19.24 17.03 -51.52
CA TYR A 381 20.40 16.31 -52.04
C TYR A 381 20.07 14.81 -52.27
N PRO A 382 19.31 14.47 -53.32
CA PRO A 382 18.90 13.09 -53.59
C PRO A 382 20.09 12.13 -53.76
N GLN A 383 21.22 12.62 -54.25
CA GLN A 383 22.46 11.84 -54.38
C GLN A 383 23.10 11.43 -53.04
N LEU A 384 22.81 12.18 -51.96
CA LEU A 384 23.24 11.83 -50.60
C LEU A 384 22.32 10.81 -49.96
N HIS A 385 21.15 10.55 -50.56
CA HIS A 385 20.35 9.38 -50.21
C HIS A 385 21.15 8.17 -50.65
N ILE A 386 22.11 7.77 -49.81
CA ILE A 386 22.71 6.45 -49.83
C ILE A 386 21.50 5.56 -49.66
N SER A 387 21.00 5.02 -50.78
CA SER A 387 20.22 3.81 -50.79
C SER A 387 21.15 2.80 -50.15
N ASN A 388 21.16 2.79 -48.81
CA ASN A 388 21.74 1.74 -48.04
C ASN A 388 21.19 0.50 -48.72
N LYS A 389 22.11 -0.29 -49.29
CA LYS A 389 21.90 -1.63 -49.83
C LYS A 389 21.23 -2.47 -48.74
N LYS A 390 19.96 -2.18 -48.47
CA LYS A 390 18.99 -3.04 -47.82
C LYS A 390 18.36 -3.96 -48.88
N GLU A 391 18.89 -4.00 -50.11
CA GLU A 391 18.56 -5.05 -51.07
C GLU A 391 19.20 -6.40 -50.70
N SER A 392 20.27 -6.45 -49.90
CA SER A 392 20.83 -7.74 -49.46
C SER A 392 20.16 -8.33 -48.21
N GLU A 393 19.59 -7.52 -47.32
CA GLU A 393 18.87 -8.02 -46.12
C GLU A 393 17.34 -8.01 -46.27
N LYS A 394 16.76 -7.17 -47.14
CA LYS A 394 15.34 -7.34 -47.52
C LYS A 394 15.15 -8.56 -48.40
N SER A 395 16.13 -8.95 -49.23
CA SER A 395 15.96 -10.11 -50.10
C SER A 395 15.74 -11.40 -49.30
N GLU A 396 16.51 -11.71 -48.26
CA GLU A 396 16.30 -12.95 -47.51
C GLU A 396 14.96 -12.98 -46.77
N ASN A 397 14.58 -11.90 -46.09
CA ASN A 397 13.29 -11.83 -45.39
C ASN A 397 12.08 -11.77 -46.35
N GLU A 398 12.21 -11.12 -47.50
CA GLU A 398 11.15 -11.11 -48.52
C GLU A 398 11.08 -12.43 -49.30
N ILE A 399 12.21 -13.09 -49.55
CA ILE A 399 12.28 -14.44 -50.15
C ILE A 399 11.65 -15.45 -49.19
N GLN A 400 11.95 -15.41 -47.89
CA GLN A 400 11.34 -16.31 -46.89
C GLN A 400 9.83 -16.06 -46.75
N LYS A 401 9.40 -14.79 -46.72
CA LYS A 401 7.97 -14.43 -46.67
C LYS A 401 7.24 -14.83 -47.95
N SER A 402 7.87 -14.67 -49.11
CA SER A 402 7.35 -15.11 -50.41
C SER A 402 7.22 -16.63 -50.49
N ALA A 403 8.23 -17.37 -50.00
CA ALA A 403 8.19 -18.83 -49.91
C ALA A 403 7.07 -19.34 -48.98
N HIS A 404 6.88 -18.70 -47.82
CA HIS A 404 5.75 -19.01 -46.92
C HIS A 404 4.39 -18.73 -47.56
N MET A 405 4.25 -17.58 -48.23
CA MET A 405 3.02 -17.23 -48.94
C MET A 405 2.69 -18.27 -50.02
N LYS A 406 3.69 -18.67 -50.82
CA LYS A 406 3.52 -19.70 -51.86
C LYS A 406 3.09 -21.04 -51.26
N SER A 407 3.72 -21.48 -50.17
CA SER A 407 3.35 -22.71 -49.46
C SER A 407 1.90 -22.70 -48.97
N ILE A 408 1.41 -21.57 -48.47
CA ILE A 408 0.01 -21.40 -48.05
C ILE A 408 -0.93 -21.52 -49.25
N ILE A 409 -0.63 -20.86 -50.36
CA ILE A 409 -1.46 -20.90 -51.58
C ILE A 409 -1.52 -22.32 -52.14
N ASP A 410 -0.40 -23.03 -52.19
CA ASP A 410 -0.33 -24.41 -52.66
C ASP A 410 -1.20 -25.34 -51.80
N LYS A 411 -1.20 -25.17 -50.48
CA LYS A 411 -2.10 -25.92 -49.57
C LYS A 411 -3.57 -25.63 -49.83
N ILE A 412 -3.93 -24.36 -50.06
CA ILE A 412 -5.31 -23.98 -50.39
C ILE A 412 -5.73 -24.64 -51.71
N LEU A 413 -4.91 -24.51 -52.77
CA LEU A 413 -5.21 -25.09 -54.08
C LEU A 413 -5.34 -26.61 -54.00
N LYS A 414 -4.41 -27.28 -53.32
CA LYS A 414 -4.46 -28.73 -53.10
C LYS A 414 -5.76 -29.16 -52.43
N TYR A 415 -6.16 -28.48 -51.36
CA TYR A 415 -7.43 -28.75 -50.68
C TYR A 415 -8.64 -28.57 -51.61
N LEU A 416 -8.68 -27.52 -52.42
CA LEU A 416 -9.78 -27.29 -53.36
C LEU A 416 -9.85 -28.39 -54.43
N THR A 417 -8.71 -28.84 -54.95
CA THR A 417 -8.63 -29.93 -55.92
C THR A 417 -9.07 -31.27 -55.33
N GLU A 418 -8.57 -31.64 -54.14
CA GLU A 418 -8.93 -32.89 -53.46
C GLU A 418 -10.43 -32.98 -53.12
N ASN A 419 -11.09 -31.83 -52.94
CA ASN A 419 -12.52 -31.74 -52.65
C ASN A 419 -13.39 -31.39 -53.87
N ASN A 420 -12.82 -31.38 -55.10
CA ASN A 420 -13.53 -31.05 -56.35
C ASN A 420 -14.25 -29.68 -56.32
N ILE A 421 -13.66 -28.66 -55.70
CA ILE A 421 -14.25 -27.32 -55.59
C ILE A 421 -13.85 -26.47 -56.81
N ILE A 422 -14.71 -26.45 -57.82
CA ILE A 422 -14.45 -25.79 -59.12
C ILE A 422 -14.65 -24.26 -59.06
N LYS A 423 -15.53 -23.76 -58.18
CA LYS A 423 -15.78 -22.32 -57.99
C LYS A 423 -15.55 -21.94 -56.54
N PHE A 424 -14.42 -21.28 -56.27
CA PHE A 424 -14.09 -20.81 -54.93
C PHE A 424 -14.03 -19.28 -54.86
N ASN A 425 -14.78 -18.70 -53.93
CA ASN A 425 -14.72 -17.27 -53.65
C ASN A 425 -13.60 -17.00 -52.62
N TYR A 426 -12.59 -16.22 -53.01
CA TYR A 426 -11.44 -15.89 -52.17
C TYR A 426 -11.83 -15.15 -50.88
N SER A 427 -13.00 -14.48 -50.81
CA SER A 427 -13.51 -13.89 -49.57
C SER A 427 -13.76 -14.94 -48.47
N ASN A 428 -13.90 -16.22 -48.84
CA ASN A 428 -14.09 -17.33 -47.90
C ASN A 428 -12.79 -17.77 -47.23
N ILE A 429 -11.62 -17.28 -47.66
CA ILE A 429 -10.35 -17.51 -46.97
C ILE A 429 -10.34 -16.69 -45.69
N ASN A 430 -10.76 -17.30 -44.59
CA ASN A 430 -10.74 -16.73 -43.23
C ASN A 430 -9.97 -17.66 -42.27
N ASN A 431 -9.75 -17.22 -41.02
CA ASN A 431 -8.99 -17.99 -40.04
C ASN A 431 -9.56 -19.40 -39.79
N LYS A 432 -10.89 -19.55 -39.82
CA LYS A 432 -11.54 -20.86 -39.62
C LYS A 432 -11.22 -21.81 -40.77
N PHE A 433 -11.32 -21.33 -42.00
CA PHE A 433 -10.96 -22.08 -43.20
C PHE A 433 -9.47 -22.44 -43.22
N LEU A 434 -8.58 -21.50 -42.93
CA LEU A 434 -7.13 -21.74 -42.92
C LEU A 434 -6.72 -22.77 -41.85
N LYS A 435 -7.35 -22.73 -40.67
CA LYS A 435 -7.15 -23.74 -39.62
C LYS A 435 -7.65 -25.13 -40.02
N GLN A 436 -8.77 -25.20 -40.75
CA GLN A 436 -9.32 -26.47 -41.26
C GLN A 436 -8.33 -27.18 -42.21
N ILE A 437 -7.50 -26.43 -42.93
CA ILE A 437 -6.47 -26.95 -43.84
C ILE A 437 -5.06 -26.98 -43.21
N SER A 438 -4.98 -26.97 -41.88
CA SER A 438 -3.74 -27.09 -41.12
C SER A 438 -2.73 -25.96 -41.39
N ILE A 439 -3.21 -24.72 -41.50
CA ILE A 439 -2.38 -23.51 -41.52
C ILE A 439 -2.50 -22.80 -40.16
N SER A 440 -1.37 -22.58 -39.50
CA SER A 440 -1.32 -22.02 -38.14
C SER A 440 -1.46 -20.50 -38.14
N ASP A 441 -1.83 -19.93 -36.99
CA ASP A 441 -1.86 -18.46 -36.80
C ASP A 441 -0.47 -17.82 -36.96
N ASN A 442 0.62 -18.61 -36.84
CA ASN A 442 1.98 -18.16 -37.10
C ASN A 442 2.26 -18.02 -38.60
N ASP A 443 1.83 -19.02 -39.40
CA ASP A 443 1.96 -19.00 -40.86
C ASP A 443 1.21 -17.80 -41.46
N ILE A 444 0.02 -17.52 -40.93
CA ILE A 444 -0.81 -16.38 -41.35
C ILE A 444 -0.10 -15.05 -41.06
N ARG A 445 0.53 -14.91 -39.89
CA ARG A 445 1.31 -13.71 -39.53
C ARG A 445 2.54 -13.56 -40.43
N ASN A 446 3.26 -14.65 -40.68
CA ASN A 446 4.44 -14.65 -41.56
C ASN A 446 4.09 -14.28 -43.01
N ALA A 447 2.89 -14.60 -43.47
CA ALA A 447 2.35 -14.21 -44.77
C ALA A 447 1.70 -12.82 -44.82
N LYS A 448 1.97 -11.93 -43.85
CA LYS A 448 1.41 -10.55 -43.78
C LYS A 448 -0.12 -10.51 -43.59
N GLY A 449 -0.71 -11.58 -43.06
CA GLY A 449 -2.13 -11.64 -42.68
C GLY A 449 -3.08 -12.06 -43.81
N ILE A 450 -4.34 -12.34 -43.42
CA ILE A 450 -5.37 -12.94 -44.27
C ILE A 450 -5.64 -12.14 -45.54
N LYS A 451 -5.70 -10.81 -45.46
CA LYS A 451 -5.98 -9.94 -46.62
C LYS A 451 -4.93 -10.10 -47.71
N GLN A 452 -3.66 -10.28 -47.35
CA GLN A 452 -2.60 -10.48 -48.34
C GLN A 452 -2.70 -11.87 -48.97
N ILE A 453 -2.99 -12.91 -48.17
CA ILE A 453 -3.23 -14.28 -48.66
C ILE A 453 -4.40 -14.29 -49.67
N GLN A 454 -5.51 -13.62 -49.34
CA GLN A 454 -6.66 -13.48 -50.24
C GLN A 454 -6.29 -12.86 -51.58
N LYS A 455 -5.50 -11.78 -51.55
CA LYS A 455 -5.05 -11.06 -52.74
C LYS A 455 -4.15 -11.92 -53.62
N GLU A 456 -3.15 -12.57 -53.03
CA GLU A 456 -2.22 -13.43 -53.79
C GLU A 456 -2.92 -14.68 -54.33
N PHE A 457 -3.80 -15.30 -53.53
CA PHE A 457 -4.63 -16.41 -54.00
C PHE A 457 -5.50 -16.00 -55.18
N GLN A 458 -6.14 -14.82 -55.14
CA GLN A 458 -6.94 -14.32 -56.25
C GLN A 458 -6.12 -14.14 -57.54
N LEU A 459 -4.87 -13.72 -57.42
CA LEU A 459 -3.95 -13.59 -58.56
C LEU A 459 -3.58 -14.96 -59.13
N CYS A 460 -3.20 -15.94 -58.28
CA CYS A 460 -2.85 -17.29 -58.71
C CYS A 460 -4.04 -18.05 -59.29
N TYR A 461 -5.20 -17.99 -58.64
CA TYR A 461 -6.39 -18.75 -59.02
C TYR A 461 -6.95 -18.32 -60.40
N LYS A 462 -6.79 -17.04 -60.77
CA LYS A 462 -7.14 -16.54 -62.11
C LYS A 462 -6.23 -17.03 -63.23
N LEU A 463 -5.05 -17.56 -62.92
CA LEU A 463 -4.09 -18.05 -63.90
C LEU A 463 -4.21 -19.57 -64.14
N THR A 464 -4.85 -20.30 -63.23
CA THR A 464 -4.97 -21.76 -63.26
C THR A 464 -6.30 -22.25 -63.88
N ILE A 465 -7.30 -21.37 -63.94
CA ILE A 465 -8.58 -21.56 -64.65
C ILE A 465 -8.48 -20.81 -65.98
#